data_AF-A0A453AK72-F1
#
_entry.id   AF-A0A453AK72-F1
#
_cell.length_a   1.000
_cell.length_b   1.000
_cell.length_c   1.000
_cell.angle_alpha   90.00
_cell.angle_beta   90.00
_cell.angle_gamma   90.00
#
_symmetry.space_group_name_H-M   'P 1'
#
loop_
_entity.id
_entity.type
_entity.pdbx_description
1 polymer ?
#
loop_
_entity_poly.entity_id
_entity_poly.type
_entity_poly.pdbx_seq_one_letter_code
_entity_poly.pdbx_strand_id
1 'polypeptide(L)'
;MLVSVRNGTWGWGMKKLGIAECSFDLLISNANESWGWGQCLCSKNLALAGVKSVTIHDVKNVEMWDLSGNFFLSEDDIGKNRAAACVAKLQELNNAVLISALTEELTMEHLSKFQAVVFTDIGLDKAYEFDYYCHNHQPPISFIKSEVCGLFGSVFCDFGPKFTVLDVDGEDPHTGIIASISNDNPALISCVDDERLEFQDGDLVVFSEVHGMTELNDGKPRKVKNARPFSFSIEEDTSNFGIYVKGGIVTQDAQSFLKIAAAINEASADRKLDTIDEKLFRQFASGSRAVLNPMAAMFGGIVGQEVVKACSGKFHPLNQFFYFDSVESLPTYPLEPQDLKPSNSRYDAQVSVFGSKLQKKMEEANTFVVGSGALGCEFLKNLALMGVSCSSKGKLTITDDDIIEKSNLSRQFLFRDWNIGQAKSTVAATAANAINPSLY
;
A
#
# COMPACT_ATOMS: atom_id res chain seq x y z
N MET A 1 -10.62 -4.68 0.67
CA MET A 1 -11.00 -5.09 2.03
C MET A 1 -10.60 -3.96 3.00
N LEU A 2 -11.41 -2.91 3.06
CA LEU A 2 -11.29 -1.85 4.06
C LEU A 2 -12.46 -2.07 5.00
N VAL A 3 -12.19 -2.58 6.21
CA VAL A 3 -13.21 -2.75 7.23
C VAL A 3 -13.79 -1.37 7.52
N SER A 4 -15.07 -1.18 7.18
CA SER A 4 -15.85 -0.01 7.58
C SER A 4 -16.03 -0.06 9.09
N VAL A 5 -15.09 0.53 9.83
CA VAL A 5 -15.25 0.69 11.28
C VAL A 5 -16.17 1.89 11.50
N ARG A 6 -17.47 1.62 11.66
CA ARG A 6 -18.45 2.59 12.15
C ARG A 6 -17.95 3.15 13.50
N ASN A 7 -17.90 4.48 13.59
CA ASN A 7 -17.90 5.31 14.80
C ASN A 7 -17.14 4.79 16.05
N GLY A 8 -15.94 5.35 16.30
CA GLY A 8 -15.58 5.79 17.65
C GLY A 8 -14.40 5.18 18.41
N THR A 9 -13.75 4.10 17.96
CA THR A 9 -13.00 3.27 18.94
C THR A 9 -11.61 2.74 18.54
N TRP A 10 -10.83 3.39 17.66
CA TRP A 10 -9.44 2.94 17.47
C TRP A 10 -8.56 3.13 18.73
N GLY A 11 -8.65 4.28 19.39
CA GLY A 11 -7.85 4.56 20.61
C GLY A 11 -8.30 3.77 21.86
N TRP A 12 -9.59 3.42 21.95
CA TRP A 12 -10.12 2.56 23.02
C TRP A 12 -9.95 1.07 22.71
N GLY A 13 -9.99 0.69 21.42
CA GLY A 13 -9.75 -0.67 20.94
C GLY A 13 -8.34 -1.14 21.29
N MET A 14 -7.29 -0.37 21.01
CA MET A 14 -5.91 -0.80 21.28
C MET A 14 -5.58 -0.99 22.78
N LYS A 15 -6.19 -0.22 23.68
CA LYS A 15 -6.13 -0.46 25.14
C LYS A 15 -6.96 -1.68 25.56
N LYS A 16 -8.19 -1.84 25.04
CA LYS A 16 -8.99 -3.06 25.24
C LYS A 16 -8.30 -4.32 24.69
N LEU A 17 -7.50 -4.16 23.63
CA LEU A 17 -6.77 -5.22 22.96
C LEU A 17 -5.40 -5.50 23.62
N GLY A 18 -5.00 -4.79 24.69
CA GLY A 18 -3.71 -5.01 25.36
C GLY A 18 -2.48 -4.57 24.55
N ILE A 19 -2.65 -4.09 23.31
CA ILE A 19 -1.56 -3.71 22.39
C ILE A 19 -0.78 -2.50 22.95
N ALA A 20 -1.46 -1.56 23.59
CA ALA A 20 -0.84 -0.40 24.24
C ALA A 20 -0.02 -0.75 25.49
N GLU A 21 -0.11 -1.98 25.99
CA GLU A 21 0.69 -2.48 27.12
C GLU A 21 1.88 -3.34 26.67
N CYS A 22 1.91 -3.76 25.40
CA CYS A 22 2.98 -4.59 24.89
C CYS A 22 4.15 -3.72 24.39
N SER A 23 5.18 -3.63 25.24
CA SER A 23 6.32 -2.75 25.03
C SER A 23 7.34 -3.35 24.05
N PHE A 24 7.25 -3.02 22.76
CA PHE A 24 8.18 -3.52 21.74
C PHE A 24 8.94 -2.43 20.99
N ASP A 25 10.17 -2.78 20.63
CA ASP A 25 11.11 -2.02 19.83
C ASP A 25 11.04 -2.52 18.37
N LEU A 26 10.82 -1.59 17.43
CA LEU A 26 10.69 -1.86 15.99
C LEU A 26 11.80 -1.16 15.21
N LEU A 27 12.31 -1.83 14.16
CA LEU A 27 13.14 -1.20 13.13
C LEU A 27 12.38 -1.10 11.80
N ILE A 28 12.38 0.08 11.17
CA ILE A 28 11.91 0.26 9.79
C ILE A 28 13.09 0.72 8.93
N SER A 29 13.53 -0.14 8.02
CA SER A 29 14.71 0.06 7.17
C SER A 29 14.29 0.29 5.72
N ASN A 30 14.88 1.31 5.08
CA ASN A 30 14.86 1.46 3.62
C ASN A 30 16.26 1.29 3.07
N ALA A 31 16.42 0.45 2.04
CA ALA A 31 17.73 0.07 1.52
C ALA A 31 17.96 0.41 0.03
N ASN A 32 16.97 0.92 -0.73
CA ASN A 32 17.15 1.17 -2.16
C ASN A 32 17.40 2.63 -2.55
N GLU A 33 17.75 2.85 -3.83
CA GLU A 33 17.86 4.19 -4.46
C GLU A 33 16.55 4.98 -4.47
N SER A 34 15.44 4.32 -4.18
CA SER A 34 14.13 4.84 -4.51
C SER A 34 13.22 4.79 -3.27
N TRP A 35 12.88 6.01 -2.78
CA TRP A 35 11.69 6.40 -2.00
C TRP A 35 11.53 5.97 -0.53
N GLY A 36 11.60 6.93 0.38
CA GLY A 36 11.32 6.78 1.82
C GLY A 36 9.85 6.52 2.24
N TRP A 37 9.00 5.91 1.41
CA TRP A 37 7.57 5.79 1.76
C TRP A 37 7.32 4.86 2.95
N GLY A 38 8.08 3.76 3.03
CA GLY A 38 7.94 2.75 4.07
C GLY A 38 8.22 3.33 5.45
N GLN A 39 9.28 4.12 5.55
CA GLN A 39 9.64 4.85 6.77
C GLN A 39 8.59 5.87 7.18
N CYS A 40 7.93 6.53 6.24
CA CYS A 40 6.98 7.59 6.56
C CYS A 40 5.64 7.00 7.05
N LEU A 41 5.02 6.13 6.24
CA LEU A 41 3.64 5.72 6.44
C LEU A 41 3.50 4.61 7.48
N CYS A 42 4.43 3.64 7.50
CA CYS A 42 4.46 2.60 8.54
C CYS A 42 4.79 3.23 9.90
N SER A 43 5.84 4.06 10.00
CA SER A 43 6.22 4.69 11.28
C SER A 43 5.12 5.60 11.81
N LYS A 44 4.42 6.35 10.94
CA LYS A 44 3.28 7.18 11.35
C LYS A 44 2.20 6.32 12.03
N ASN A 45 1.78 5.22 11.39
CA ASN A 45 0.74 4.34 11.94
C ASN A 45 1.18 3.72 13.27
N LEU A 46 2.45 3.32 13.38
CA LEU A 46 2.98 2.63 14.57
C LEU A 46 3.24 3.60 15.75
N ALA A 47 3.69 4.82 15.47
CA ALA A 47 3.78 5.88 16.47
C ALA A 47 2.38 6.21 17.04
N LEU A 48 1.36 6.31 16.18
CA LEU A 48 -0.02 6.55 16.60
C LEU A 48 -0.63 5.36 17.36
N ALA A 49 -0.27 4.13 16.98
CA ALA A 49 -0.69 2.91 17.68
C ALA A 49 -0.14 2.82 19.11
N GLY A 50 0.97 3.52 19.41
CA GLY A 50 1.53 3.60 20.74
C GLY A 50 2.42 2.43 21.12
N VAL A 51 3.26 1.95 20.19
CA VAL A 51 4.34 1.00 20.50
C VAL A 51 5.38 1.62 21.45
N LYS A 52 6.27 0.83 22.06
CA LYS A 52 7.29 1.36 22.99
C LYS A 52 8.32 2.24 22.28
N SER A 53 8.90 1.73 21.19
CA SER A 53 9.84 2.52 20.39
C SER A 53 9.76 2.18 18.90
N VAL A 54 10.06 3.17 18.07
CA VAL A 54 10.25 3.01 16.63
C VAL A 54 11.61 3.60 16.27
N THR A 55 12.47 2.75 15.71
CA THR A 55 13.76 3.14 15.13
C THR A 55 13.63 3.14 13.61
N ILE A 56 13.95 4.27 12.99
CA ILE A 56 13.92 4.44 11.55
C ILE A 56 15.35 4.33 11.04
N HIS A 57 15.59 3.51 10.03
CA HIS A 57 16.89 3.31 9.44
C HIS A 57 16.93 3.74 7.97
N ASP A 58 17.86 4.66 7.69
CA ASP A 58 18.25 5.07 6.35
C ASP A 58 19.68 5.60 6.39
N VAL A 59 20.49 5.25 5.39
CA VAL A 59 21.86 5.76 5.22
C VAL A 59 21.92 6.93 4.23
N LYS A 60 20.83 7.22 3.51
CA LYS A 60 20.78 8.21 2.43
C LYS A 60 20.31 9.58 2.90
N ASN A 61 20.64 10.57 2.09
CA ASN A 61 20.21 11.94 2.27
C ASN A 61 18.91 12.21 1.51
N VAL A 62 18.15 13.19 2.00
CA VAL A 62 16.93 13.68 1.38
C VAL A 62 17.27 14.36 0.05
N GLU A 63 16.54 13.99 -0.98
CA GLU A 63 16.60 14.56 -2.32
C GLU A 63 15.22 15.09 -2.72
N MET A 64 15.16 15.93 -3.76
CA MET A 64 13.90 16.57 -4.19
C MET A 64 12.77 15.57 -4.47
N TRP A 65 13.11 14.40 -5.01
CA TRP A 65 12.10 13.37 -5.29
C TRP A 65 11.51 12.73 -4.03
N ASP A 66 12.15 12.83 -2.86
CA ASP A 66 11.64 12.19 -1.63
C ASP A 66 10.39 12.89 -1.08
N LEU A 67 10.24 14.19 -1.36
CA LEU A 67 9.11 15.02 -0.88
C LEU A 67 7.76 14.60 -1.47
N SER A 68 7.77 13.76 -2.48
CA SER A 68 6.58 13.31 -3.21
C SER A 68 5.85 12.16 -2.51
N GLY A 69 6.60 11.33 -1.77
CA GLY A 69 6.08 10.18 -1.03
C GLY A 69 6.23 10.28 0.48
N ASN A 70 6.99 11.27 0.98
CA ASN A 70 7.24 11.46 2.41
C ASN A 70 6.75 12.83 2.88
N PHE A 71 5.57 12.86 3.52
CA PHE A 71 4.95 14.10 4.02
C PHE A 71 5.61 14.67 5.28
N PHE A 72 6.60 13.98 5.87
CA PHE A 72 7.43 14.55 6.92
C PHE A 72 8.62 15.34 6.37
N LEU A 73 8.94 15.26 5.07
CA LEU A 73 10.06 15.99 4.51
C LEU A 73 9.61 17.29 3.87
N SER A 74 10.47 18.29 3.96
CA SER A 74 10.32 19.61 3.32
C SER A 74 11.57 19.94 2.50
N GLU A 75 11.51 20.99 1.69
CA GLU A 75 12.66 21.39 0.86
C GLU A 75 13.87 21.77 1.73
N ASP A 76 13.63 22.29 2.93
CA ASP A 76 14.64 22.62 3.94
C ASP A 76 15.36 21.38 4.51
N ASP A 77 14.86 20.17 4.22
CA ASP A 77 15.47 18.91 4.66
C ASP A 77 16.40 18.30 3.62
N ILE A 78 16.42 18.82 2.39
CA ILE A 78 17.30 18.32 1.31
C ILE A 78 18.77 18.36 1.75
N GLY A 79 19.45 17.23 1.57
CA GLY A 79 20.84 17.02 2.00
C GLY A 79 21.01 16.52 3.43
N LYS A 80 19.98 16.54 4.29
CA LYS A 80 20.00 15.87 5.60
C LYS A 80 19.74 14.38 5.43
N ASN A 81 20.13 13.55 6.41
CA ASN A 81 19.78 12.13 6.41
C ASN A 81 18.26 11.94 6.51
N ARG A 82 17.69 11.03 5.71
CA ARG A 82 16.23 10.80 5.60
C ARG A 82 15.59 10.37 6.92
N ALA A 83 16.19 9.38 7.60
CA ALA A 83 15.67 8.88 8.87
C ALA A 83 15.74 9.96 9.96
N ALA A 84 16.89 10.64 10.09
CA ALA A 84 17.09 11.68 11.09
C ALA A 84 16.14 12.87 10.89
N ALA A 85 15.88 13.27 9.64
CA ALA A 85 14.96 14.37 9.32
C ALA A 85 13.49 14.08 9.74
N CYS A 86 13.10 12.80 9.83
CA CYS A 86 11.74 12.41 10.19
C CYS A 86 11.49 12.33 11.71
N VAL A 87 12.54 12.18 12.53
CA VAL A 87 12.42 11.87 13.97
C VAL A 87 11.55 12.87 14.72
N ALA A 88 11.84 14.17 14.58
CA ALA A 88 11.13 15.21 15.33
C ALA A 88 9.63 15.23 14.99
N LYS A 89 9.28 15.17 13.70
CA LYS A 89 7.89 15.21 13.24
C LYS A 89 7.10 13.95 13.60
N LEU A 90 7.77 12.79 13.65
CA LEU A 90 7.15 11.55 14.13
C LEU A 90 6.96 11.54 15.65
N GLN A 91 7.93 12.09 16.39
CA GLN A 91 7.85 12.19 17.85
C GLN A 91 6.64 13.04 18.29
N GLU A 92 6.31 14.10 17.54
CA GLU A 92 5.14 14.95 17.79
C GLU A 92 3.79 14.22 17.67
N LEU A 93 3.73 13.08 16.96
CA LEU A 93 2.49 12.31 16.82
C LEU A 93 2.08 11.65 18.14
N ASN A 94 3.07 11.21 18.91
CA ASN A 94 2.84 10.53 20.17
C ASN A 94 4.08 10.60 21.08
N ASN A 95 4.03 11.47 22.09
CA ASN A 95 5.11 11.66 23.07
C ASN A 95 5.39 10.43 23.94
N ALA A 96 4.52 9.40 23.93
CA ALA A 96 4.73 8.17 24.68
C ALA A 96 5.59 7.13 23.92
N VAL A 97 5.76 7.29 22.60
CA VAL A 97 6.60 6.39 21.79
C VAL A 97 7.98 7.00 21.66
N LEU A 98 9.03 6.24 21.95
CA LEU A 98 10.40 6.68 21.70
C LEU A 98 10.72 6.57 20.20
N ILE A 99 10.95 7.70 19.54
CA ILE A 99 11.36 7.71 18.13
C ILE A 99 12.87 7.96 18.04
N SER A 100 13.58 7.12 17.28
CA SER A 100 15.02 7.29 17.05
C SER A 100 15.40 6.98 15.59
N ALA A 101 16.60 7.41 15.18
CA ALA A 101 17.14 7.13 13.86
C ALA A 101 18.44 6.33 13.96
N LEU A 102 18.61 5.36 13.08
CA LEU A 102 19.85 4.64 12.82
C LEU A 102 20.35 5.04 11.43
N THR A 103 21.52 5.68 11.36
CA THR A 103 22.05 6.27 10.11
C THR A 103 23.30 5.58 9.59
N GLU A 104 23.72 4.50 10.24
CA GLU A 104 24.85 3.66 9.85
C GLU A 104 24.36 2.40 9.13
N GLU A 105 25.27 1.75 8.41
CA GLU A 105 24.97 0.50 7.70
C GLU A 105 24.39 -0.57 8.63
N LEU A 106 23.33 -1.22 8.16
CA LEU A 106 22.59 -2.17 8.97
C LEU A 106 23.35 -3.49 9.12
N THR A 107 23.40 -4.01 10.34
CA THR A 107 24.04 -5.29 10.68
C THR A 107 23.04 -6.21 11.36
N MET A 108 23.32 -7.51 11.38
CA MET A 108 22.48 -8.49 12.09
C MET A 108 22.41 -8.21 13.60
N GLU A 109 23.51 -7.68 14.17
CA GLU A 109 23.55 -7.30 15.59
C GLU A 109 22.57 -6.17 15.90
N HIS A 110 22.37 -5.22 14.97
CA HIS A 110 21.33 -4.21 15.12
C HIS A 110 19.94 -4.85 15.22
N LEU A 111 19.65 -5.87 14.40
CA LEU A 111 18.33 -6.52 14.39
C LEU A 111 17.99 -7.20 15.72
N SER A 112 18.99 -7.78 16.40
CA SER A 112 18.80 -8.49 17.68
C SER A 112 18.16 -7.65 18.80
N LYS A 113 18.17 -6.32 18.66
CA LYS A 113 17.59 -5.37 19.62
C LYS A 113 16.08 -5.19 19.45
N PHE A 114 15.49 -5.72 18.39
CA PHE A 114 14.10 -5.48 17.99
C PHE A 114 13.28 -6.78 18.04
N GLN A 115 11.97 -6.65 18.30
CA GLN A 115 11.05 -7.81 18.26
C GLN A 115 10.41 -7.99 16.88
N ALA A 116 10.31 -6.91 16.12
CA ALA A 116 9.90 -6.91 14.73
C ALA A 116 10.81 -6.00 13.92
N VAL A 117 11.02 -6.36 12.66
CA VAL A 117 11.77 -5.56 11.68
C VAL A 117 10.99 -5.49 10.38
N VAL A 118 10.90 -4.28 9.84
CA VAL A 118 10.23 -3.99 8.58
C VAL A 118 11.28 -3.50 7.60
N PHE A 119 11.37 -4.17 6.45
CA PHE A 119 12.21 -3.74 5.35
C PHE A 119 11.35 -3.28 4.19
N THR A 120 11.59 -2.05 3.74
CA THR A 120 11.03 -1.54 2.50
C THR A 120 12.10 -1.43 1.43
N ASP A 121 11.76 -1.89 0.23
CA ASP A 121 12.59 -1.75 -0.98
C ASP A 121 13.96 -2.43 -0.90
N ILE A 122 14.08 -3.46 -0.06
CA ILE A 122 15.29 -4.27 0.02
C ILE A 122 15.38 -5.27 -1.15
N GLY A 123 16.58 -5.42 -1.72
CA GLY A 123 16.87 -6.45 -2.71
C GLY A 123 16.68 -7.87 -2.15
N LEU A 124 16.18 -8.78 -2.98
CA LEU A 124 15.74 -10.11 -2.54
C LEU A 124 16.84 -10.92 -1.83
N ASP A 125 18.08 -10.88 -2.33
CA ASP A 125 19.21 -11.61 -1.74
C ASP A 125 19.48 -11.16 -0.30
N LYS A 126 19.46 -9.84 -0.07
CA LYS A 126 19.64 -9.27 1.28
C LYS A 126 18.43 -9.49 2.16
N ALA A 127 17.22 -9.42 1.60
CA ALA A 127 16.01 -9.75 2.33
C ALA A 127 16.09 -11.19 2.88
N TYR A 128 16.51 -12.15 2.06
CA TYR A 128 16.71 -13.53 2.48
C TYR A 128 17.76 -13.66 3.60
N GLU A 129 18.90 -12.97 3.50
CA GLU A 129 19.92 -12.99 4.56
C GLU A 129 19.37 -12.49 5.91
N PHE A 130 18.64 -11.37 5.91
CA PHE A 130 18.07 -10.79 7.13
C PHE A 130 16.91 -11.60 7.68
N ASP A 131 16.01 -12.07 6.80
CA ASP A 131 14.88 -12.93 7.15
C ASP A 131 15.37 -14.24 7.78
N TYR A 132 16.36 -14.89 7.15
CA TYR A 132 16.96 -16.10 7.69
C TYR A 132 17.56 -15.89 9.09
N TYR A 133 18.24 -14.76 9.31
CA TYR A 133 18.72 -14.41 10.65
C TYR A 133 17.57 -14.23 11.64
N CYS A 134 16.53 -13.47 11.27
CA CYS A 134 15.37 -13.18 12.11
C CYS A 134 14.58 -14.44 12.49
N HIS A 135 14.35 -15.33 11.52
CA HIS A 135 13.64 -16.60 11.68
C HIS A 135 14.35 -17.54 12.66
N ASN A 136 15.69 -17.59 12.58
CA ASN A 136 16.51 -18.49 13.40
C ASN A 136 16.96 -17.89 14.73
N HIS A 137 16.73 -16.59 14.96
CA HIS A 137 17.07 -15.91 16.21
C HIS A 137 16.28 -16.48 17.39
N GLN A 138 16.79 -16.32 18.62
CA GLN A 138 16.15 -16.78 19.84
C GLN A 138 16.04 -15.64 20.87
N PRO A 139 14.83 -15.11 21.14
CA PRO A 139 13.55 -15.46 20.53
C PRO A 139 13.46 -15.03 19.05
N PRO A 140 12.61 -15.66 18.21
CA PRO A 140 12.46 -15.26 16.80
C PRO A 140 12.09 -13.78 16.67
N ILE A 141 12.67 -13.11 15.68
CA ILE A 141 12.36 -11.72 15.33
C ILE A 141 11.36 -11.77 14.18
N SER A 142 10.24 -11.06 14.31
CA SER A 142 9.26 -11.01 13.22
C SER A 142 9.80 -10.17 12.06
N PHE A 143 9.84 -10.75 10.87
CA PHE A 143 10.33 -10.11 9.67
C PHE A 143 9.17 -9.76 8.73
N ILE A 144 9.13 -8.52 8.26
CA ILE A 144 8.16 -8.06 7.27
C ILE A 144 8.91 -7.36 6.14
N LYS A 145 8.70 -7.80 4.90
CA LYS A 145 9.18 -7.08 3.70
C LYS A 145 7.99 -6.46 2.99
N SER A 146 8.12 -5.22 2.52
CA SER A 146 7.13 -4.62 1.62
C SER A 146 7.81 -3.82 0.51
N GLU A 147 7.15 -3.73 -0.64
CA GLU A 147 7.67 -3.06 -1.83
C GLU A 147 6.49 -2.49 -2.64
N VAL A 148 6.70 -1.32 -3.25
CA VAL A 148 5.74 -0.61 -4.10
C VAL A 148 6.46 -0.19 -5.36
N CYS A 149 5.99 -0.71 -6.48
CA CYS A 149 6.53 -0.50 -7.81
C CYS A 149 5.43 0.09 -8.69
N GLY A 150 5.27 1.41 -8.63
CA GLY A 150 4.23 2.13 -9.36
C GLY A 150 2.84 1.74 -8.89
N LEU A 151 2.10 1.06 -9.76
CA LEU A 151 0.75 0.52 -9.48
C LEU A 151 0.77 -0.89 -8.90
N PHE A 152 1.95 -1.46 -8.67
CA PHE A 152 2.12 -2.78 -8.09
C PHE A 152 2.70 -2.67 -6.69
N GLY A 153 2.45 -3.66 -5.85
CA GLY A 153 3.19 -3.81 -4.62
C GLY A 153 3.03 -5.20 -4.02
N SER A 154 3.86 -5.46 -3.00
CA SER A 154 3.83 -6.73 -2.28
C SER A 154 4.13 -6.55 -0.80
N VAL A 155 3.65 -7.52 -0.01
CA VAL A 155 4.02 -7.72 1.39
C VAL A 155 4.37 -9.17 1.58
N PHE A 156 5.44 -9.41 2.34
CA PHE A 156 5.82 -10.71 2.87
C PHE A 156 5.91 -10.63 4.39
N CYS A 157 5.39 -11.63 5.08
CA CYS A 157 5.43 -11.75 6.53
C CYS A 157 6.00 -13.11 6.96
N ASP A 158 7.01 -13.08 7.82
CA ASP A 158 7.55 -14.24 8.53
C ASP A 158 7.64 -13.92 10.03
N PHE A 159 6.78 -14.56 10.83
CA PHE A 159 6.76 -14.37 12.29
C PHE A 159 7.49 -15.49 13.03
N GLY A 160 8.41 -16.17 12.33
CA GLY A 160 9.23 -17.25 12.84
C GLY A 160 8.57 -18.63 12.71
N PRO A 161 9.28 -19.69 13.14
CA PRO A 161 8.86 -21.07 12.93
C PRO A 161 7.61 -21.46 13.71
N LYS A 162 7.27 -20.71 14.76
CA LYS A 162 6.09 -20.93 15.59
C LYS A 162 5.55 -19.60 16.09
N PHE A 163 4.37 -19.23 15.63
CA PHE A 163 3.64 -18.05 16.05
C PHE A 163 2.30 -18.44 16.68
N THR A 164 1.94 -17.82 17.80
CA THR A 164 0.67 -18.10 18.50
C THR A 164 -0.29 -16.93 18.29
N VAL A 165 -1.43 -17.20 17.66
CA VAL A 165 -2.53 -16.24 17.54
C VAL A 165 -3.44 -16.43 18.75
N LEU A 166 -3.59 -15.38 19.55
CA LEU A 166 -4.39 -15.35 20.78
C LEU A 166 -5.87 -15.02 20.49
N ASP A 167 -6.12 -14.33 19.39
CA ASP A 167 -7.43 -13.83 18.97
C ASP A 167 -7.40 -13.71 17.45
N VAL A 168 -8.29 -14.40 16.72
CA VAL A 168 -8.16 -14.58 15.26
C VAL A 168 -8.82 -13.44 14.49
N ASP A 169 -9.94 -12.94 14.98
CA ASP A 169 -10.82 -11.99 14.28
C ASP A 169 -11.05 -10.70 15.08
N GLY A 170 -10.80 -10.71 16.40
CA GLY A 170 -11.10 -9.60 17.30
C GLY A 170 -12.58 -9.30 17.43
N GLU A 171 -13.44 -10.25 17.05
CA GLU A 171 -14.88 -10.17 17.24
C GLU A 171 -15.22 -10.45 18.71
N ASP A 172 -16.28 -9.82 19.21
CA ASP A 172 -16.77 -10.14 20.55
C ASP A 172 -17.23 -11.63 20.57
N PRO A 173 -16.96 -12.40 21.64
CA PRO A 173 -17.39 -13.79 21.72
C PRO A 173 -18.89 -13.92 21.46
N HIS A 174 -19.28 -14.75 20.48
CA HIS A 174 -20.68 -15.03 20.22
C HIS A 174 -21.35 -15.57 21.49
N THR A 175 -22.45 -14.93 21.90
CA THR A 175 -23.29 -15.41 23.00
C THR A 175 -24.62 -15.86 22.43
N GLY A 176 -25.06 -17.07 22.82
CA GLY A 176 -26.31 -17.65 22.38
C GLY A 176 -27.09 -18.20 23.57
N ILE A 177 -28.42 -18.09 23.53
CA ILE A 177 -29.30 -18.69 24.53
C ILE A 177 -29.64 -20.11 24.07
N ILE A 178 -29.31 -21.10 24.89
CA ILE A 178 -29.63 -22.52 24.64
C ILE A 178 -31.15 -22.69 24.68
N ALA A 179 -31.73 -23.21 23.60
CA ALA A 179 -33.14 -23.57 23.48
C ALA A 179 -33.41 -24.98 24.02
N SER A 180 -32.56 -25.97 23.70
CA SER A 180 -32.69 -27.34 24.22
C SER A 180 -31.39 -28.14 24.12
N ILE A 181 -31.28 -29.19 24.94
CA ILE A 181 -30.19 -30.18 24.89
C ILE A 181 -30.83 -31.59 24.86
N SER A 182 -30.46 -32.43 23.89
CA SER A 182 -30.97 -33.80 23.80
C SER A 182 -30.24 -34.76 24.74
N ASN A 183 -30.89 -35.88 25.10
CA ASN A 183 -30.31 -36.95 25.91
C ASN A 183 -29.70 -38.08 25.05
N ASP A 184 -29.14 -37.74 23.89
CA ASP A 184 -28.52 -38.70 22.95
C ASP A 184 -26.99 -38.75 23.11
N ASN A 185 -26.33 -39.65 22.38
CA ASN A 185 -24.86 -39.71 22.27
C ASN A 185 -24.42 -39.64 20.79
N PRO A 186 -23.94 -38.48 20.30
CA PRO A 186 -23.69 -37.24 21.05
C PRO A 186 -24.97 -36.42 21.29
N ALA A 187 -25.01 -35.68 22.40
CA ALA A 187 -26.11 -34.79 22.74
C ALA A 187 -26.20 -33.64 21.73
N LEU A 188 -27.42 -33.37 21.23
CA LEU A 188 -27.70 -32.26 20.33
C LEU A 188 -28.03 -31.00 21.14
N ILE A 189 -27.34 -29.89 20.88
CA ILE A 189 -27.64 -28.58 21.48
C ILE A 189 -28.31 -27.70 20.41
N SER A 190 -29.47 -27.14 20.74
CA SER A 190 -30.19 -26.17 19.90
C SER A 190 -30.16 -24.80 20.58
N CYS A 191 -29.90 -23.73 19.82
CA CYS A 191 -29.95 -22.34 20.27
C CYS A 191 -31.19 -21.64 19.70
N VAL A 192 -31.59 -20.50 20.26
CA VAL A 192 -32.62 -19.63 19.67
C VAL A 192 -31.98 -18.89 18.48
N ASP A 193 -32.45 -19.12 17.24
CA ASP A 193 -31.84 -18.62 16.00
C ASP A 193 -32.25 -17.16 15.67
N ASP A 194 -31.28 -16.38 15.16
CA ASP A 194 -31.50 -15.34 14.13
C ASP A 194 -30.34 -15.38 13.09
N GLU A 195 -30.72 -15.77 11.86
CA GLU A 195 -30.11 -15.61 10.52
C GLU A 195 -28.93 -16.47 9.98
N ARG A 196 -29.04 -16.69 8.65
CA ARG A 196 -28.41 -17.67 7.75
C ARG A 196 -27.13 -17.15 7.07
N LEU A 197 -26.29 -18.09 6.58
CA LEU A 197 -25.18 -17.86 5.63
C LEU A 197 -25.35 -18.72 4.36
N GLU A 198 -24.96 -18.19 3.19
CA GLU A 198 -24.99 -18.84 1.86
C GLU A 198 -23.58 -18.94 1.20
N PHE A 199 -23.44 -19.81 0.20
CA PHE A 199 -22.26 -20.56 -0.29
C PHE A 199 -21.15 -19.82 -1.11
N GLN A 200 -20.09 -20.58 -1.51
CA GLN A 200 -18.85 -20.22 -2.26
C GLN A 200 -18.60 -21.09 -3.53
N ASP A 201 -17.63 -20.67 -4.37
CA ASP A 201 -16.92 -21.17 -5.58
C ASP A 201 -17.28 -22.48 -6.32
N GLY A 202 -17.37 -22.36 -7.67
CA GLY A 202 -17.51 -23.46 -8.64
C GLY A 202 -18.30 -23.15 -9.92
N ASP A 203 -18.71 -21.91 -10.15
CA ASP A 203 -19.86 -21.66 -11.03
C ASP A 203 -19.56 -21.43 -12.52
N LEU A 204 -20.33 -22.14 -13.34
CA LEU A 204 -20.46 -21.94 -14.79
C LEU A 204 -21.58 -20.94 -15.04
N VAL A 205 -21.29 -19.83 -15.71
CA VAL A 205 -22.31 -18.82 -16.03
C VAL A 205 -22.81 -18.94 -17.47
N VAL A 206 -24.13 -18.88 -17.60
CA VAL A 206 -24.87 -18.97 -18.86
C VAL A 206 -25.63 -17.66 -19.05
N PHE A 207 -25.56 -17.10 -20.25
CA PHE A 207 -26.23 -15.85 -20.59
C PHE A 207 -27.66 -16.13 -21.10
N SER A 208 -28.62 -15.29 -20.68
CA SER A 208 -29.96 -15.23 -21.25
C SER A 208 -30.47 -13.78 -21.25
N GLU A 209 -31.39 -13.46 -22.18
CA GLU A 209 -32.03 -12.15 -22.40
C GLU A 209 -31.17 -11.04 -23.02
N VAL A 210 -30.19 -11.42 -23.86
CA VAL A 210 -29.44 -10.45 -24.69
C VAL A 210 -30.26 -10.06 -25.93
N HIS A 211 -30.61 -8.78 -26.03
CA HIS A 211 -31.33 -8.23 -27.18
C HIS A 211 -30.37 -7.59 -28.19
N GLY A 212 -30.45 -8.02 -29.46
CA GLY A 212 -29.62 -7.53 -30.57
C GLY A 212 -28.51 -8.50 -31.02
N MET A 213 -28.26 -9.57 -30.27
CA MET A 213 -27.42 -10.72 -30.65
C MET A 213 -28.04 -12.00 -30.10
N THR A 214 -28.99 -12.56 -30.83
CA THR A 214 -29.85 -13.66 -30.37
C THR A 214 -29.16 -15.02 -30.30
N GLU A 215 -27.97 -15.17 -30.88
CA GLU A 215 -27.19 -16.41 -30.91
C GLU A 215 -26.38 -16.68 -29.63
N LEU A 216 -26.38 -15.75 -28.68
CA LEU A 216 -25.74 -15.88 -27.35
C LEU A 216 -26.68 -16.46 -26.27
N ASN A 217 -27.93 -16.75 -26.63
CA ASN A 217 -28.94 -17.33 -25.72
C ASN A 217 -29.06 -18.87 -25.86
N ASP A 218 -28.00 -19.56 -26.32
CA ASP A 218 -28.08 -20.99 -26.71
C ASP A 218 -27.61 -21.98 -25.63
N GLY A 219 -27.28 -21.49 -24.43
CA GLY A 219 -27.09 -22.32 -23.25
C GLY A 219 -25.86 -23.24 -23.24
N LYS A 220 -24.82 -22.97 -24.05
CA LYS A 220 -23.63 -23.85 -24.15
C LYS A 220 -22.31 -23.15 -23.77
N PRO A 221 -21.43 -23.76 -22.95
CA PRO A 221 -20.06 -23.27 -22.72
C PRO A 221 -19.12 -23.56 -23.92
N ARG A 222 -18.24 -22.61 -24.34
CA ARG A 222 -17.40 -22.72 -25.58
C ARG A 222 -15.91 -22.30 -25.44
N LYS A 223 -15.04 -22.79 -26.38
CA LYS A 223 -13.54 -22.71 -26.45
C LYS A 223 -13.01 -22.51 -27.92
N VAL A 224 -11.79 -21.99 -28.19
CA VAL A 224 -11.36 -21.36 -29.51
C VAL A 224 -10.06 -21.92 -30.20
N LYS A 225 -9.83 -21.70 -31.55
CA LYS A 225 -8.59 -22.01 -32.37
C LYS A 225 -8.22 -21.07 -33.57
N ASN A 226 -6.91 -21.10 -33.95
CA ASN A 226 -6.15 -20.56 -35.12
C ASN A 226 -6.02 -19.04 -35.34
N ALA A 227 -5.77 -18.34 -34.23
CA ALA A 227 -4.88 -17.18 -34.18
C ALA A 227 -3.53 -17.62 -33.59
N ARG A 228 -2.43 -16.92 -33.91
CA ARG A 228 -1.22 -16.99 -33.10
C ARG A 228 -0.79 -15.62 -32.59
N PRO A 229 -0.10 -15.56 -31.45
CA PRO A 229 -0.04 -14.34 -30.65
C PRO A 229 0.97 -13.31 -31.14
N PHE A 230 1.67 -13.49 -32.26
CA PHE A 230 2.72 -12.55 -32.71
C PHE A 230 2.99 -12.52 -34.23
N SER A 231 2.12 -13.04 -35.09
CA SER A 231 2.25 -12.84 -36.54
C SER A 231 0.95 -13.06 -37.31
N PHE A 232 0.81 -12.32 -38.40
CA PHE A 232 -0.03 -12.67 -39.54
C PHE A 232 0.79 -12.42 -40.81
N SER A 233 0.51 -13.17 -41.87
CA SER A 233 1.14 -13.03 -43.18
C SER A 233 0.13 -12.46 -44.18
N ILE A 234 0.60 -11.70 -45.16
CA ILE A 234 -0.18 -11.26 -46.33
C ILE A 234 0.58 -11.69 -47.60
N GLU A 235 -0.14 -11.86 -48.72
CA GLU A 235 0.38 -12.44 -49.96
C GLU A 235 0.78 -11.39 -51.02
N GLU A 236 1.15 -10.18 -50.61
CA GLU A 236 1.67 -9.15 -51.52
C GLU A 236 3.20 -9.12 -51.56
N ASP A 237 3.77 -9.06 -52.77
CA ASP A 237 5.19 -8.77 -52.98
C ASP A 237 5.44 -7.25 -52.89
N THR A 238 6.03 -6.82 -51.77
CA THR A 238 6.29 -5.41 -51.45
C THR A 238 7.66 -4.93 -51.95
N SER A 239 8.34 -5.67 -52.82
CA SER A 239 9.70 -5.36 -53.31
C SER A 239 9.82 -4.00 -54.04
N ASN A 240 8.70 -3.40 -54.45
CA ASN A 240 8.63 -2.09 -55.10
C ASN A 240 8.07 -0.96 -54.22
N PHE A 241 8.00 -1.13 -52.89
CA PHE A 241 7.40 -0.13 -52.00
C PHE A 241 8.37 1.00 -51.62
N GLY A 242 7.81 2.17 -51.29
CA GLY A 242 8.57 3.35 -50.86
C GLY A 242 9.19 3.20 -49.48
N ILE A 243 10.28 3.92 -49.23
CA ILE A 243 11.04 3.84 -47.97
C ILE A 243 10.22 4.45 -46.83
N TYR A 244 10.11 3.70 -45.75
CA TYR A 244 9.48 4.10 -44.49
C TYR A 244 9.98 5.46 -43.97
N VAL A 245 9.08 6.30 -43.47
CA VAL A 245 9.38 7.71 -43.15
C VAL A 245 9.34 8.04 -41.65
N LYS A 246 8.37 7.57 -40.85
CA LYS A 246 8.42 7.61 -39.36
C LYS A 246 7.28 6.82 -38.69
N GLY A 247 7.52 6.41 -37.44
CA GLY A 247 6.59 5.71 -36.54
C GLY A 247 6.87 4.21 -36.40
N GLY A 248 7.47 3.83 -35.27
CA GLY A 248 7.76 2.44 -34.89
C GLY A 248 8.60 2.42 -33.61
N ILE A 249 8.11 1.78 -32.54
CA ILE A 249 8.83 1.70 -31.27
C ILE A 249 8.87 0.24 -30.79
N VAL A 250 10.07 -0.19 -30.45
CA VAL A 250 10.38 -1.37 -29.63
C VAL A 250 11.20 -0.86 -28.44
N THR A 251 10.68 -1.03 -27.23
CA THR A 251 11.37 -0.63 -25.98
C THR A 251 12.08 -1.85 -25.39
N GLN A 252 13.39 -1.72 -25.11
CA GLN A 252 14.31 -2.83 -24.84
C GLN A 252 14.24 -3.39 -23.39
N ASP A 253 13.72 -2.62 -22.42
CA ASP A 253 13.73 -2.99 -21.00
C ASP A 253 12.62 -3.99 -20.62
N ALA A 254 11.39 -3.75 -21.08
CA ALA A 254 10.27 -4.66 -20.80
C ALA A 254 10.49 -6.04 -21.45
N GLN A 255 11.15 -6.08 -22.63
CA GLN A 255 11.48 -7.35 -23.28
C GLN A 255 12.55 -8.14 -22.52
N SER A 256 13.51 -7.45 -21.90
CA SER A 256 14.53 -8.08 -21.06
C SER A 256 13.92 -8.61 -19.76
N PHE A 257 13.01 -7.85 -19.15
CA PHE A 257 12.24 -8.31 -17.97
C PHE A 257 11.39 -9.55 -18.28
N LEU A 258 10.69 -9.56 -19.42
CA LEU A 258 9.94 -10.73 -19.88
C LEU A 258 10.81 -11.98 -20.08
N LYS A 259 12.03 -11.82 -20.59
CA LYS A 259 12.98 -12.94 -20.73
C LYS A 259 13.40 -13.50 -19.37
N ILE A 260 13.66 -12.62 -18.39
CA ILE A 260 14.00 -13.05 -17.02
C ILE A 260 12.81 -13.78 -16.40
N ALA A 261 11.60 -13.22 -16.51
CA ALA A 261 10.37 -13.85 -16.04
C ALA A 261 10.14 -15.22 -16.67
N ALA A 262 10.32 -15.34 -17.98
CA ALA A 262 10.22 -16.61 -18.69
C ALA A 262 11.27 -17.61 -18.19
N ALA A 263 12.52 -17.19 -17.98
CA ALA A 263 13.58 -18.05 -17.46
C ALA A 263 13.26 -18.56 -16.04
N ILE A 264 12.73 -17.70 -15.16
CA ILE A 264 12.28 -18.08 -13.82
C ILE A 264 11.11 -19.06 -13.90
N ASN A 265 10.14 -18.80 -14.78
CA ASN A 265 8.99 -19.68 -14.97
C ASN A 265 9.41 -21.07 -15.49
N GLU A 266 10.35 -21.13 -16.42
CA GLU A 266 10.92 -22.38 -16.92
C GLU A 266 11.72 -23.15 -15.85
N ALA A 267 12.41 -22.46 -14.95
CA ALA A 267 13.13 -23.06 -13.84
C ALA A 267 12.22 -23.50 -12.67
N SER A 268 10.99 -23.00 -12.63
CA SER A 268 10.03 -23.30 -11.56
C SER A 268 9.37 -24.66 -11.84
N ALA A 269 9.82 -25.74 -11.19
CA ALA A 269 9.34 -27.10 -11.44
C ALA A 269 7.80 -27.23 -11.31
N ASP A 270 7.29 -27.40 -10.10
CA ASP A 270 5.87 -27.68 -9.86
C ASP A 270 4.99 -26.42 -9.84
N ARG A 271 5.59 -25.24 -10.00
CA ARG A 271 4.92 -23.92 -9.95
C ARG A 271 4.98 -23.17 -11.29
N LYS A 272 5.35 -23.87 -12.36
CA LYS A 272 5.37 -23.30 -13.71
C LYS A 272 3.98 -22.84 -14.13
N LEU A 273 3.89 -21.63 -14.65
CA LEU A 273 2.71 -21.11 -15.32
C LEU A 273 2.68 -21.55 -16.79
N ASP A 274 1.52 -22.00 -17.26
CA ASP A 274 1.30 -22.35 -18.66
C ASP A 274 1.41 -21.13 -19.59
N THR A 275 0.98 -19.96 -19.11
CA THR A 275 0.97 -18.71 -19.85
C THR A 275 1.44 -17.55 -18.98
N ILE A 276 2.33 -16.73 -19.52
CA ILE A 276 2.77 -15.47 -18.90
C ILE A 276 1.97 -14.33 -19.52
N ASP A 277 1.33 -13.51 -18.68
CA ASP A 277 0.65 -12.29 -19.13
C ASP A 277 1.70 -11.21 -19.46
N GLU A 278 2.11 -11.14 -20.72
CA GLU A 278 3.10 -10.16 -21.15
C GLU A 278 2.66 -8.71 -20.92
N LYS A 279 1.35 -8.43 -20.96
CA LYS A 279 0.83 -7.07 -20.77
C LYS A 279 1.07 -6.61 -19.33
N LEU A 280 0.78 -7.48 -18.36
CA LEU A 280 1.00 -7.21 -16.94
C LEU A 280 2.49 -6.93 -16.65
N PHE A 281 3.39 -7.76 -17.19
CA PHE A 281 4.84 -7.57 -17.03
C PHE A 281 5.36 -6.29 -17.67
N ARG A 282 4.81 -5.88 -18.83
CA ARG A 282 5.14 -4.60 -19.46
C ARG A 282 4.66 -3.42 -18.61
N GLN A 283 3.46 -3.51 -18.04
CA GLN A 283 2.93 -2.50 -17.11
C GLN A 283 3.78 -2.40 -15.85
N PHE A 284 4.15 -3.53 -15.24
CA PHE A 284 5.07 -3.58 -14.10
C PHE A 284 6.40 -2.89 -14.42
N ALA A 285 7.05 -3.28 -15.53
CA ALA A 285 8.33 -2.70 -15.92
C ALA A 285 8.25 -1.18 -16.09
N SER A 286 7.16 -0.67 -16.71
CA SER A 286 6.96 0.76 -16.95
C SER A 286 6.83 1.60 -15.67
N GLY A 287 6.22 1.06 -14.62
CA GLY A 287 6.01 1.74 -13.35
C GLY A 287 7.04 1.42 -12.26
N SER A 288 7.99 0.52 -12.53
CA SER A 288 8.82 -0.12 -11.51
C SER A 288 9.63 0.83 -10.62
N ARG A 289 10.00 2.00 -11.13
CA ARG A 289 10.77 3.02 -10.39
C ARG A 289 9.91 4.06 -9.67
N ALA A 290 8.60 4.05 -9.93
CA ALA A 290 7.68 5.04 -9.42
C ALA A 290 7.09 4.59 -8.09
N VAL A 291 6.68 5.55 -7.28
CA VAL A 291 5.93 5.27 -6.06
C VAL A 291 4.76 6.20 -6.01
N LEU A 292 3.60 5.57 -6.01
CA LEU A 292 2.36 6.27 -5.96
C LEU A 292 1.94 6.34 -4.51
N ASN A 293 1.75 7.56 -4.02
CA ASN A 293 1.39 7.80 -2.64
C ASN A 293 0.11 7.02 -2.20
N PRO A 294 -0.94 6.84 -3.03
CA PRO A 294 -2.05 5.95 -2.67
C PRO A 294 -1.63 4.49 -2.42
N MET A 295 -0.73 3.95 -3.24
CA MET A 295 -0.20 2.59 -3.08
C MET A 295 0.63 2.49 -1.81
N ALA A 296 1.52 3.45 -1.58
CA ALA A 296 2.31 3.53 -0.36
C ALA A 296 1.42 3.67 0.91
N ALA A 297 0.33 4.44 0.84
CA ALA A 297 -0.60 4.59 1.95
C ALA A 297 -1.34 3.29 2.28
N MET A 298 -1.76 2.56 1.25
CA MET A 298 -2.39 1.25 1.41
C MET A 298 -1.41 0.25 2.04
N PHE A 299 -0.22 0.11 1.46
CA PHE A 299 0.79 -0.83 1.94
C PHE A 299 1.32 -0.45 3.33
N GLY A 300 1.51 0.84 3.62
CA GLY A 300 1.88 1.31 4.96
C GLY A 300 0.81 1.05 6.03
N GLY A 301 -0.47 1.03 5.64
CA GLY A 301 -1.57 0.57 6.48
C GLY A 301 -1.51 -0.93 6.75
N ILE A 302 -1.35 -1.75 5.71
CA ILE A 302 -1.23 -3.21 5.82
C ILE A 302 -0.03 -3.58 6.69
N VAL A 303 1.16 -3.08 6.36
CA VAL A 303 2.40 -3.37 7.10
C VAL A 303 2.30 -2.91 8.55
N GLY A 304 1.76 -1.70 8.81
CA GLY A 304 1.54 -1.23 10.17
C GLY A 304 0.65 -2.17 10.98
N GLN A 305 -0.40 -2.73 10.36
CA GLN A 305 -1.25 -3.71 11.00
C GLN A 305 -0.52 -5.05 11.20
N GLU A 306 0.22 -5.56 10.22
CA GLU A 306 0.98 -6.81 10.35
C GLU A 306 2.03 -6.73 11.47
N VAL A 307 2.69 -5.58 11.67
CA VAL A 307 3.56 -5.35 12.83
C VAL A 307 2.78 -5.46 14.14
N VAL A 308 1.59 -4.86 14.22
CA VAL A 308 0.74 -4.99 15.41
C VAL A 308 0.36 -6.45 15.67
N LYS A 309 0.04 -7.23 14.63
CA LYS A 309 -0.24 -8.67 14.77
C LYS A 309 0.99 -9.42 15.28
N ALA A 310 2.14 -9.23 14.64
CA ALA A 310 3.42 -9.84 15.02
C ALA A 310 3.78 -9.61 16.49
N CYS A 311 3.57 -8.38 16.96
CA CYS A 311 3.90 -8.00 18.33
C CYS A 311 2.87 -8.48 19.36
N SER A 312 1.58 -8.51 19.02
CA SER A 312 0.51 -8.77 20.00
C SER A 312 -0.04 -10.18 20.00
N GLY A 313 0.21 -10.97 18.94
CA GLY A 313 -0.47 -12.25 18.72
C GLY A 313 -1.96 -12.08 18.38
N LYS A 314 -2.44 -10.86 18.09
CA LYS A 314 -3.83 -10.60 17.74
C LYS A 314 -4.04 -10.53 16.24
N PHE A 315 -5.21 -10.99 15.83
CA PHE A 315 -5.66 -11.20 14.46
C PHE A 315 -4.83 -12.24 13.70
N HIS A 316 -5.45 -12.84 12.68
CA HIS A 316 -4.75 -13.74 11.78
C HIS A 316 -3.68 -12.99 10.95
N PRO A 317 -2.40 -13.39 11.02
CA PRO A 317 -1.35 -12.83 10.17
C PRO A 317 -1.58 -13.10 8.69
N LEU A 318 -1.04 -12.23 7.84
CA LEU A 318 -0.84 -12.53 6.44
C LEU A 318 0.13 -13.72 6.31
N ASN A 319 -0.26 -14.77 5.59
CA ASN A 319 0.50 -16.02 5.49
C ASN A 319 0.65 -16.47 4.01
N GLN A 320 1.73 -16.17 3.29
CA GLN A 320 2.91 -15.35 3.67
C GLN A 320 3.13 -14.18 2.71
N PHE A 321 2.63 -14.29 1.48
CA PHE A 321 2.78 -13.27 0.44
C PHE A 321 1.43 -12.68 0.09
N PHE A 322 1.40 -11.36 -0.07
CA PHE A 322 0.29 -10.62 -0.62
C PHE A 322 0.81 -9.76 -1.76
N TYR A 323 0.19 -9.89 -2.92
CA TYR A 323 0.45 -9.08 -4.10
C TYR A 323 -0.80 -8.29 -4.43
N PHE A 324 -0.61 -7.04 -4.84
CA PHE A 324 -1.70 -6.19 -5.29
C PHE A 324 -1.23 -5.33 -6.44
N ASP A 325 -2.10 -5.15 -7.42
CA ASP A 325 -1.95 -4.15 -8.45
C ASP A 325 -3.25 -3.37 -8.65
N SER A 326 -3.12 -2.17 -9.23
CA SER A 326 -4.24 -1.29 -9.53
C SER A 326 -4.09 -0.76 -10.97
N VAL A 327 -3.82 -1.66 -11.92
CA VAL A 327 -3.59 -1.31 -13.34
C VAL A 327 -4.79 -0.62 -13.99
N GLU A 328 -5.99 -0.79 -13.43
CA GLU A 328 -7.23 -0.11 -13.83
C GLU A 328 -7.17 1.41 -13.60
N SER A 329 -6.23 1.88 -12.78
CA SER A 329 -6.00 3.32 -12.56
C SER A 329 -5.21 3.98 -13.69
N LEU A 330 -4.64 3.20 -14.62
CA LEU A 330 -3.96 3.77 -15.78
C LEU A 330 -4.96 4.55 -16.65
N PRO A 331 -4.51 5.63 -17.32
CA PRO A 331 -5.38 6.38 -18.23
C PRO A 331 -5.90 5.49 -19.35
N THR A 332 -7.17 5.71 -19.72
CA THR A 332 -7.80 4.99 -20.85
C THR A 332 -7.30 5.46 -22.22
N TYR A 333 -6.49 6.54 -22.25
CA TYR A 333 -5.88 7.08 -23.46
C TYR A 333 -4.40 6.69 -23.57
N PRO A 334 -3.82 6.66 -24.79
CA PRO A 334 -2.42 6.34 -24.98
C PRO A 334 -1.51 7.37 -24.29
N LEU A 335 -0.48 6.87 -23.60
CA LEU A 335 0.57 7.70 -23.02
C LEU A 335 1.68 7.90 -24.04
N GLU A 336 1.93 9.15 -24.43
CA GLU A 336 3.03 9.49 -25.33
C GLU A 336 4.34 9.62 -24.55
N PRO A 337 5.51 9.21 -25.10
CA PRO A 337 6.80 9.30 -24.39
C PRO A 337 7.13 10.70 -23.86
N GLN A 338 6.70 11.74 -24.58
CA GLN A 338 6.86 13.13 -24.16
C GLN A 338 6.07 13.49 -22.90
N ASP A 339 4.93 12.82 -22.66
CA ASP A 339 4.09 13.06 -21.49
C ASP A 339 4.70 12.45 -20.22
N LEU A 340 5.57 11.44 -20.35
CA LEU A 340 6.23 10.73 -19.25
C LEU A 340 7.59 11.31 -18.85
N LYS A 341 8.04 12.36 -19.56
CA LYS A 341 9.35 12.95 -19.35
C LYS A 341 9.42 13.65 -17.97
N PRO A 342 10.43 13.38 -17.14
CA PRO A 342 10.61 14.07 -15.87
C PRO A 342 10.84 15.56 -16.08
N SER A 343 10.35 16.36 -15.15
CA SER A 343 10.34 17.82 -15.19
C SER A 343 11.11 18.45 -14.02
N ASN A 344 11.81 17.63 -13.23
CA ASN A 344 12.42 18.01 -11.95
C ASN A 344 11.38 18.56 -10.97
N SER A 345 10.19 17.94 -10.99
CA SER A 345 9.07 18.25 -10.11
C SER A 345 8.94 17.18 -9.04
N ARG A 346 8.39 17.56 -7.88
CA ARG A 346 7.95 16.59 -6.86
C ARG A 346 6.90 15.61 -7.39
N TYR A 347 6.30 15.82 -8.56
CA TYR A 347 5.33 14.86 -9.14
C TYR A 347 5.92 13.91 -10.17
N ASP A 348 7.24 13.92 -10.40
CA ASP A 348 7.88 13.20 -11.51
C ASP A 348 7.59 11.68 -11.55
N ALA A 349 7.39 11.02 -10.40
CA ALA A 349 6.99 9.61 -10.41
C ALA A 349 5.52 9.36 -10.70
N GLN A 350 4.64 10.27 -10.31
CA GLN A 350 3.24 10.18 -10.74
C GLN A 350 3.17 10.43 -12.24
N VAL A 351 3.96 11.39 -12.75
CA VAL A 351 4.11 11.68 -14.18
C VAL A 351 4.68 10.49 -14.96
N SER A 352 5.65 9.74 -14.42
CA SER A 352 6.23 8.59 -15.12
C SER A 352 5.25 7.41 -15.28
N VAL A 353 4.17 7.37 -14.48
CA VAL A 353 3.11 6.34 -14.59
C VAL A 353 1.88 6.87 -15.34
N PHE A 354 1.42 8.08 -15.01
CA PHE A 354 0.15 8.62 -15.48
C PHE A 354 0.27 9.69 -16.58
N GLY A 355 1.48 10.19 -16.82
CA GLY A 355 1.75 11.28 -17.73
C GLY A 355 1.41 12.67 -17.19
N SER A 356 2.11 13.67 -17.70
CA SER A 356 1.97 15.08 -17.32
C SER A 356 0.59 15.66 -17.60
N LYS A 357 -0.13 15.11 -18.59
CA LYS A 357 -1.52 15.49 -18.90
C LYS A 357 -2.47 15.18 -17.74
N LEU A 358 -2.37 13.99 -17.14
CA LEU A 358 -3.22 13.64 -15.99
C LEU A 358 -2.80 14.46 -14.77
N GLN A 359 -1.49 14.59 -14.54
CA GLN A 359 -0.95 15.38 -13.44
C GLN A 359 -1.49 16.82 -13.47
N LYS A 360 -1.41 17.49 -14.63
CA LYS A 360 -1.96 18.83 -14.82
C LYS A 360 -3.46 18.91 -14.56
N LYS A 361 -4.22 17.88 -14.98
CA LYS A 361 -5.66 17.81 -14.72
C LYS A 361 -5.97 17.71 -13.22
N MET A 362 -5.14 16.98 -12.46
CA MET A 362 -5.25 16.91 -11.00
C MET A 362 -4.91 18.27 -10.36
N GLU A 363 -3.84 18.92 -10.81
CA GLU A 363 -3.44 20.24 -10.31
C GLU A 363 -4.51 21.32 -10.53
N GLU A 364 -5.19 21.31 -11.68
CA GLU A 364 -6.26 22.27 -12.03
C GLU A 364 -7.65 21.86 -11.47
N ALA A 365 -7.74 20.78 -10.69
CA ALA A 365 -9.03 20.28 -10.19
C ALA A 365 -9.64 21.18 -9.10
N ASN A 366 -10.97 21.29 -9.12
CA ASN A 366 -11.77 21.86 -8.04
C ASN A 366 -12.34 20.71 -7.20
N THR A 367 -11.87 20.57 -5.97
CA THR A 367 -12.16 19.43 -5.10
C THR A 367 -12.89 19.90 -3.85
N PHE A 368 -13.96 19.19 -3.47
CA PHE A 368 -14.70 19.46 -2.24
C PHE A 368 -14.65 18.25 -1.32
N VAL A 369 -13.98 18.40 -0.18
CA VAL A 369 -13.84 17.37 0.86
C VAL A 369 -14.85 17.64 1.97
N VAL A 370 -15.74 16.68 2.20
CA VAL A 370 -16.75 16.71 3.26
C VAL A 370 -16.30 15.83 4.41
N GLY A 371 -15.90 16.45 5.51
CA GLY A 371 -15.30 15.83 6.68
C GLY A 371 -13.77 15.88 6.68
N SER A 372 -13.20 16.37 7.78
CA SER A 372 -11.75 16.40 8.08
C SER A 372 -11.41 15.61 9.36
N GLY A 373 -12.22 14.59 9.67
CA GLY A 373 -11.91 13.54 10.64
C GLY A 373 -10.80 12.58 10.18
N ALA A 374 -10.78 11.34 10.67
CA ALA A 374 -9.67 10.40 10.42
C ALA A 374 -9.42 10.14 8.92
N LEU A 375 -10.47 9.78 8.17
CA LEU A 375 -10.38 9.60 6.72
C LEU A 375 -10.07 10.92 6.00
N GLY A 376 -10.65 12.02 6.45
CA GLY A 376 -10.42 13.34 5.89
C GLY A 376 -8.94 13.75 5.98
N CYS A 377 -8.30 13.55 7.13
CA CYS A 377 -6.86 13.78 7.30
C CYS A 377 -6.00 12.96 6.31
N GLU A 378 -6.32 11.67 6.13
CA GLU A 378 -5.60 10.81 5.18
C GLU A 378 -5.83 11.24 3.73
N PHE A 379 -7.08 11.59 3.37
CA PHE A 379 -7.37 12.13 2.04
C PHE A 379 -6.64 13.43 1.79
N LEU A 380 -6.66 14.38 2.72
CA LEU A 380 -5.99 15.67 2.55
C LEU A 380 -4.48 15.51 2.37
N LYS A 381 -3.84 14.62 3.13
CA LYS A 381 -2.44 14.25 2.92
C LYS A 381 -2.22 13.67 1.52
N ASN A 382 -3.10 12.76 1.08
CA ASN A 382 -2.99 12.16 -0.25
C ASN A 382 -3.18 13.20 -1.37
N LEU A 383 -4.18 14.08 -1.26
CA LEU A 383 -4.44 15.16 -2.20
C LEU A 383 -3.24 16.12 -2.29
N ALA A 384 -2.67 16.50 -1.13
CA ALA A 384 -1.48 17.34 -1.06
C ALA A 384 -0.28 16.70 -1.78
N LEU A 385 0.03 15.43 -1.49
CA LEU A 385 1.15 14.71 -2.11
C LEU A 385 0.91 14.41 -3.60
N MET A 386 -0.34 14.23 -4.01
CA MET A 386 -0.73 14.00 -5.40
C MET A 386 -0.78 15.28 -6.24
N GLY A 387 -0.64 16.45 -5.60
CA GLY A 387 -0.73 17.73 -6.30
C GLY A 387 -2.14 18.09 -6.73
N VAL A 388 -3.18 17.54 -6.10
CA VAL A 388 -4.56 17.86 -6.44
C VAL A 388 -4.88 19.29 -6.00
N SER A 389 -5.44 20.09 -6.89
CA SER A 389 -5.73 21.52 -6.63
C SER A 389 -4.48 22.36 -6.35
N CYS A 390 -3.30 21.92 -6.84
CA CYS A 390 -2.03 22.64 -6.69
C CYS A 390 -1.70 23.63 -7.82
N SER A 391 -2.70 24.04 -8.59
CA SER A 391 -2.60 25.08 -9.62
C SER A 391 -3.44 26.29 -9.23
N SER A 392 -3.07 27.48 -9.70
CA SER A 392 -3.86 28.71 -9.52
C SER A 392 -5.28 28.65 -10.13
N LYS A 393 -5.58 27.63 -10.93
CA LYS A 393 -6.93 27.34 -11.45
C LYS A 393 -7.69 26.29 -10.63
N GLY A 394 -7.00 25.56 -9.78
CA GLY A 394 -7.59 24.58 -8.87
C GLY A 394 -8.08 25.24 -7.59
N LYS A 395 -8.86 24.49 -6.82
CA LYS A 395 -9.35 24.90 -5.50
C LYS A 395 -9.72 23.70 -4.66
N LEU A 396 -9.17 23.61 -3.45
CA LEU A 396 -9.55 22.64 -2.44
C LEU A 396 -10.47 23.31 -1.41
N THR A 397 -11.72 22.87 -1.33
CA THR A 397 -12.68 23.30 -0.31
C THR A 397 -12.86 22.18 0.70
N ILE A 398 -12.78 22.49 2.00
CA ILE A 398 -12.91 21.52 3.09
C ILE A 398 -14.01 22.01 4.02
N THR A 399 -14.95 21.13 4.36
CA THR A 399 -15.99 21.42 5.36
C THR A 399 -16.00 20.34 6.43
N ASP A 400 -16.09 20.77 7.68
CA ASP A 400 -16.28 19.93 8.87
C ASP A 400 -16.73 20.89 9.97
N ASP A 401 -17.86 20.59 10.61
CA ASP A 401 -18.48 21.38 11.66
C ASP A 401 -18.00 21.03 13.07
N ASP A 402 -17.17 20.00 13.21
CA ASP A 402 -16.59 19.61 14.50
C ASP A 402 -15.34 20.44 14.86
N ILE A 403 -15.06 20.42 16.17
CA ILE A 403 -13.79 20.87 16.75
C ILE A 403 -12.87 19.69 17.06
N ILE A 404 -11.58 19.97 17.21
CA ILE A 404 -10.57 18.97 17.54
C ILE A 404 -10.67 18.61 19.03
N GLU A 405 -10.81 17.31 19.30
CA GLU A 405 -10.78 16.75 20.65
C GLU A 405 -9.52 15.91 20.90
N LYS A 406 -9.15 15.73 22.18
CA LYS A 406 -8.03 14.85 22.56
C LYS A 406 -8.20 13.42 22.05
N SER A 407 -9.43 12.91 22.02
CA SER A 407 -9.77 11.57 21.52
C SER A 407 -9.45 11.39 20.04
N ASN A 408 -9.30 12.48 19.28
CA ASN A 408 -9.09 12.47 17.83
C ASN A 408 -7.64 12.22 17.45
N LEU A 409 -6.69 12.68 18.28
CA LEU A 409 -5.25 12.72 17.98
C LEU A 409 -4.65 11.34 17.71
N SER A 410 -5.23 10.27 18.23
CA SER A 410 -4.79 8.90 17.99
C SER A 410 -4.93 8.43 16.53
N ARG A 411 -5.68 9.17 15.69
CA ARG A 411 -5.99 8.78 14.30
C ARG A 411 -6.16 9.94 13.33
N GLN A 412 -6.11 11.18 13.81
CA GLN A 412 -6.19 12.41 13.01
C GLN A 412 -4.85 13.11 13.09
N PHE A 413 -3.86 12.54 12.40
CA PHE A 413 -2.44 12.89 12.55
C PHE A 413 -2.07 14.29 12.05
N LEU A 414 -2.97 14.98 11.34
CA LEU A 414 -2.80 16.39 10.97
C LEU A 414 -2.96 17.34 12.17
N PHE A 415 -3.48 16.84 13.29
CA PHE A 415 -3.73 17.61 14.50
C PHE A 415 -2.68 17.32 15.57
N ARG A 416 -2.51 18.28 16.48
CA ARG A 416 -1.59 18.21 17.63
C ARG A 416 -2.34 18.62 18.89
N ASP A 417 -1.74 18.36 20.05
CA ASP A 417 -2.32 18.71 21.36
C ASP A 417 -2.70 20.20 21.46
N TRP A 418 -1.89 21.09 20.86
CA TRP A 418 -2.16 22.54 20.84
C TRP A 418 -3.29 22.97 19.90
N ASN A 419 -3.82 22.06 19.07
CA ASN A 419 -4.97 22.33 18.21
C ASN A 419 -6.31 22.00 18.86
N ILE A 420 -6.34 21.41 20.07
CA ILE A 420 -7.58 21.06 20.76
C ILE A 420 -8.48 22.29 20.93
N GLY A 421 -9.76 22.14 20.60
CA GLY A 421 -10.76 23.21 20.61
C GLY A 421 -10.83 24.07 19.35
N GLN A 422 -9.89 23.92 18.41
CA GLN A 422 -9.93 24.61 17.11
C GLN A 422 -10.79 23.82 16.11
N ALA A 423 -11.31 24.50 15.08
CA ALA A 423 -12.10 23.86 14.02
C ALA A 423 -11.25 22.89 13.20
N LYS A 424 -11.74 21.66 13.00
CA LYS A 424 -10.99 20.60 12.29
C LYS A 424 -10.64 21.02 10.87
N SER A 425 -11.62 21.55 10.13
CA SER A 425 -11.46 21.94 8.72
C SER A 425 -10.36 22.98 8.52
N THR A 426 -10.33 24.02 9.35
CA THR A 426 -9.30 25.08 9.29
C THR A 426 -7.90 24.54 9.58
N VAL A 427 -7.73 23.78 10.66
CA VAL A 427 -6.42 23.23 11.03
C VAL A 427 -5.94 22.20 10.00
N ALA A 428 -6.85 21.36 9.49
CA ALA A 428 -6.52 20.37 8.48
C ALA A 428 -6.06 21.02 7.17
N ALA A 429 -6.69 22.14 6.78
CA ALA A 429 -6.26 22.94 5.62
C ALA A 429 -4.85 23.49 5.81
N THR A 430 -4.55 24.08 6.98
CA THR A 430 -3.21 24.58 7.31
C THR A 430 -2.17 23.47 7.28
N ALA A 431 -2.47 22.31 7.85
CA ALA A 431 -1.57 21.17 7.87
C ALA A 431 -1.33 20.60 6.46
N ALA A 432 -2.37 20.49 5.62
CA ALA A 432 -2.24 20.07 4.22
C ALA A 432 -1.36 21.04 3.42
N ASN A 433 -1.55 22.36 3.60
CA ASN A 433 -0.73 23.38 2.97
C ASN A 433 0.73 23.32 3.41
N ALA A 434 1.00 22.93 4.66
CA ALA A 434 2.39 22.71 5.12
C ALA A 434 3.05 21.49 4.45
N ILE A 435 2.29 20.46 4.06
CA ILE A 435 2.80 19.31 3.28
C ILE A 435 3.09 19.73 1.83
N ASN A 436 2.22 20.56 1.25
CA ASN A 436 2.40 21.08 -0.09
C ASN A 436 1.95 22.56 -0.18
N PRO A 437 2.92 23.50 -0.15
CA PRO A 437 2.63 24.94 -0.23
C PRO A 437 1.96 25.40 -1.53
N SER A 438 1.88 24.53 -2.54
CA SER A 438 1.19 24.81 -3.80
C SER A 438 -0.32 24.60 -3.74
N LEU A 439 -0.89 24.11 -2.63
CA LEU A 439 -2.33 23.93 -2.49
C LEU A 439 -3.09 25.27 -2.47
N TYR A 440 -4.19 25.35 -3.23
CA TYR A 440 -5.05 26.54 -3.37
C TYR A 440 -6.43 26.41 -2.72
#